data_AF-A0A6J8AMW0-F1
#
_entry.id   AF-A0A6J8AMW0-F1
#
_cell.length_a   1.000
_cell.length_b   1.000
_cell.length_c   1.000
_cell.angle_alpha   90.00
_cell.angle_beta   90.00
_cell.angle_gamma   90.00
#
_symmetry.space_group_name_H-M   'P 1'
#
loop_
_entity.id
_entity.type
_entity.pdbx_description
1 polymer ?
#
loop_
_entity_poly.entity_id
_entity_poly.type
_entity_poly.pdbx_seq_one_letter_code
_entity_poly.pdbx_strand_id
1 'polypeptide(L)'
;MGELIKPEHLIYTEVCMSWSAETYNNSVTCIGSPLVNISETSFTNNSFTKNSVTCIGSALVNISETSFTKNSVTCIGSPLVNISETSFTQNSVTCIGSALVNISETSFTRNSVTCIGSPLVNISETSFTKNSVACFGSPLVNISETSFTKNSVTCIGSVLVNISETSFTKNSVTCIGSSLVNISETSFTKNNVTCIGSPLVNISETSFTKNSVTCIGSPLVNISETSFTKNSVTCIGSPLVNISETSFTKNSVTCIGSPLVNISETSFTRNSVNCIGSVLVNISETSFTKNSVTCIGSALVNISETKNPNAQSPFGSGITVGTLDSTDLDEASGLAASRVHPNVLYSHNDGGDLSRIFAIDSTDASVIAEFGISGADHYDWEDIAMGPCPDKSSCIYIADAGLNHHRPVNMIYRVREPGAIRDQTLTIIDKLPFIWTEVDGQTLLVDNHGDMYMVSNVNGGKGLMVHIPSSAWGSTTPFNATSSVHLNITTHHHDPGAGDISPDGTELIIKARNHVYYWKVQNNDYLSAVETPPIEIPHNSERLGEAVCWDVNGTNYYTLSEGRHAPLYKFVRLPSGPAVG
;
A
#
# COMPACT_ATOMS: atom_id res chain seq x y z
N MET A 1 30.97 44.67 -70.95
CA MET A 1 29.60 44.42 -71.45
C MET A 1 29.50 42.92 -71.59
N GLY A 2 28.83 42.13 -70.76
CA GLY A 2 27.55 42.33 -70.09
C GLY A 2 26.57 41.33 -70.70
N GLU A 3 26.34 40.20 -70.04
CA GLU A 3 25.02 39.55 -69.98
C GLU A 3 24.97 38.44 -68.91
N LEU A 4 23.86 38.44 -68.19
CA LEU A 4 23.43 37.55 -67.09
C LEU A 4 22.69 36.33 -67.64
N ILE A 5 22.88 35.13 -67.04
CA ILE A 5 21.80 34.16 -66.74
C ILE A 5 22.16 33.39 -65.43
N LYS A 6 21.15 33.18 -64.56
CA LYS A 6 21.14 32.66 -63.16
C LYS A 6 21.48 31.16 -63.00
N PRO A 7 21.74 30.67 -61.76
CA PRO A 7 20.70 30.04 -60.90
C PRO A 7 20.77 30.53 -59.43
N GLU A 8 19.70 31.09 -58.86
CA GLU A 8 18.70 30.44 -58.00
C GLU A 8 19.19 29.88 -56.64
N HIS A 9 18.83 30.63 -55.59
CA HIS A 9 18.50 30.24 -54.21
C HIS A 9 19.28 29.12 -53.52
N LEU A 10 20.29 29.49 -52.73
CA LEU A 10 20.68 28.81 -51.49
C LEU A 10 21.16 29.88 -50.49
N ILE A 11 20.24 30.43 -49.70
CA ILE A 11 20.60 31.21 -48.52
C ILE A 11 20.68 30.22 -47.35
N TYR A 12 21.90 29.77 -47.03
CA TYR A 12 22.24 29.22 -45.72
C TYR A 12 22.37 30.40 -44.75
N THR A 13 21.37 30.63 -43.91
CA THR A 13 21.51 31.55 -42.75
C THR A 13 21.79 30.75 -41.50
N GLU A 14 23.07 30.71 -41.12
CA GLU A 14 23.53 30.41 -39.76
C GLU A 14 23.21 31.62 -38.86
N VAL A 15 22.22 31.49 -37.96
CA VAL A 15 22.09 32.35 -36.78
C VAL A 15 21.81 31.42 -35.61
N CYS A 16 22.74 31.32 -34.65
CA CYS A 16 22.61 30.38 -33.52
C CYS A 16 22.29 31.04 -32.17
N MET A 17 22.40 32.36 -31.98
CA MET A 17 22.16 32.97 -30.65
C MET A 17 21.68 34.43 -30.77
N SER A 18 20.69 34.81 -29.97
CA SER A 18 20.35 36.22 -29.71
C SER A 18 20.23 36.46 -28.21
N TRP A 19 21.05 37.37 -27.67
CA TRP A 19 21.10 37.72 -26.25
C TRP A 19 20.45 39.09 -26.01
N SER A 20 19.65 39.20 -24.94
CA SER A 20 19.08 40.48 -24.50
C SER A 20 19.33 40.67 -23.00
N ALA A 21 20.37 41.44 -22.64
CA ALA A 21 20.63 41.84 -21.26
C ALA A 21 19.45 42.62 -20.63
N GLU A 22 18.60 43.26 -21.44
CA GLU A 22 17.44 44.02 -20.96
C GLU A 22 16.25 43.15 -20.48
N THR A 23 16.23 41.83 -20.75
CA THR A 23 15.05 40.98 -20.49
C THR A 23 15.28 39.72 -19.65
N TYR A 24 16.51 39.46 -19.17
CA TYR A 24 16.86 38.24 -18.40
C TYR A 24 16.39 36.93 -19.07
N ASN A 25 16.44 36.85 -20.41
CA ASN A 25 16.01 35.71 -21.21
C ASN A 25 17.17 35.15 -22.05
N ASN A 26 17.31 33.83 -22.06
CA ASN A 26 18.11 33.09 -23.04
C ASN A 26 17.22 32.62 -24.21
N SER A 27 17.66 32.83 -25.46
CA SER A 27 16.95 32.36 -26.66
C SER A 27 17.92 31.79 -27.70
N VAL A 28 17.69 30.52 -28.02
CA VAL A 28 18.45 29.73 -29.00
C VAL A 28 17.51 29.31 -30.11
N THR A 29 17.79 29.69 -31.34
CA THR A 29 17.05 29.23 -32.53
C THR A 29 18.05 28.60 -33.50
N CYS A 30 17.78 27.36 -33.91
CA CYS A 30 18.64 26.52 -34.74
C CYS A 30 17.84 25.99 -35.92
N ILE A 31 18.35 26.18 -37.15
CA ILE A 31 17.74 25.66 -38.38
C ILE A 31 18.81 24.88 -39.16
N GLY A 32 18.51 23.64 -39.56
CA GLY A 32 19.42 22.76 -40.29
C GLY A 32 20.13 21.74 -39.39
N SER A 33 21.46 21.62 -39.51
CA SER A 33 22.28 20.70 -38.71
C SER A 33 23.32 21.40 -37.80
N PRO A 34 22.97 22.49 -37.10
CA PRO A 34 23.93 23.18 -36.24
C PRO A 34 24.26 22.37 -34.98
N LEU A 35 25.46 22.62 -34.43
CA LEU A 35 25.89 22.16 -33.11
C LEU A 35 25.86 23.36 -32.14
N VAL A 36 25.10 23.26 -31.05
CA VAL A 36 25.03 24.29 -30.00
C VAL A 36 25.31 23.67 -28.63
N ASN A 37 26.24 24.26 -27.89
CA ASN A 37 26.57 23.85 -26.53
C ASN A 37 26.58 25.06 -25.60
N ILE A 38 25.87 24.98 -24.47
CA ILE A 38 25.68 26.06 -23.50
C ILE A 38 25.94 25.51 -22.08
N SER A 39 26.87 26.12 -21.34
CA SER A 39 27.26 25.73 -19.97
C SER A 39 27.46 26.94 -19.05
N GLU A 40 27.48 26.79 -17.73
CA GLU A 40 27.65 27.92 -16.79
C GLU A 40 28.93 28.76 -17.08
N THR A 41 29.99 28.11 -17.55
CA THR A 41 31.24 28.76 -17.98
C THR A 41 31.09 29.72 -19.17
N SER A 42 29.96 29.65 -19.89
CA SER A 42 29.61 30.59 -20.96
C SER A 42 28.88 31.84 -20.47
N PHE A 43 28.52 31.90 -19.17
CA PHE A 43 27.84 33.03 -18.54
C PHE A 43 28.55 33.48 -17.27
N THR A 44 29.32 34.55 -17.36
CA THR A 44 29.81 35.21 -16.14
C THR A 44 28.67 36.05 -15.53
N ASN A 45 28.20 35.65 -14.34
CA ASN A 45 27.39 36.46 -13.41
C ASN A 45 25.93 36.84 -13.78
N ASN A 46 25.09 35.96 -14.37
CA ASN A 46 23.65 36.28 -14.51
C ASN A 46 22.72 35.09 -14.19
N SER A 47 21.84 35.27 -13.19
CA SER A 47 20.67 34.42 -12.98
C SER A 47 19.60 34.75 -14.01
N PHE A 48 19.36 33.88 -14.98
CA PHE A 48 18.34 34.08 -16.00
C PHE A 48 16.96 33.67 -15.51
N THR A 49 15.90 34.31 -16.01
CA THR A 49 14.53 33.96 -15.62
C THR A 49 13.87 33.00 -16.62
N LYS A 50 14.21 33.03 -17.91
CA LYS A 50 13.63 32.13 -18.92
C LYS A 50 14.66 31.61 -19.91
N ASN A 51 14.49 30.35 -20.30
CA ASN A 51 15.21 29.69 -21.38
C ASN A 51 14.23 29.29 -22.51
N SER A 52 14.62 29.53 -23.77
CA SER A 52 13.84 29.17 -24.95
C SER A 52 14.74 28.59 -26.04
N VAL A 53 14.53 27.31 -26.37
CA VAL A 53 15.27 26.57 -27.40
C VAL A 53 14.31 26.19 -28.52
N THR A 54 14.62 26.56 -29.76
CA THR A 54 13.86 26.16 -30.95
C THR A 54 14.80 25.54 -31.98
N CYS A 55 14.57 24.27 -32.33
CA CYS A 55 15.39 23.50 -33.24
C CYS A 55 14.55 22.96 -34.39
N ILE A 56 14.97 23.22 -35.62
CA ILE A 56 14.33 22.72 -36.85
C ILE A 56 15.38 21.97 -37.68
N GLY A 57 15.13 20.70 -38.00
CA GLY A 57 16.04 19.84 -38.77
C GLY A 57 16.74 18.79 -37.90
N SER A 58 18.06 18.68 -38.01
CA SER A 58 18.89 17.69 -37.32
C SER A 58 19.94 18.36 -36.42
N ALA A 59 19.52 19.40 -35.70
CA ALA A 59 20.37 20.13 -34.77
C ALA A 59 20.77 19.27 -33.57
N LEU A 60 21.97 19.50 -33.04
CA LEU A 60 22.43 18.96 -31.75
C LEU A 60 22.56 20.11 -30.76
N VAL A 61 21.77 20.09 -29.69
CA VAL A 61 21.77 21.11 -28.63
C VAL A 61 22.04 20.48 -27.28
N ASN A 62 23.07 20.95 -26.59
CA ASN A 62 23.39 20.57 -25.22
C ASN A 62 23.33 21.81 -24.32
N ILE A 63 22.62 21.73 -23.20
CA ILE A 63 22.55 22.77 -22.18
C ILE A 63 22.84 22.13 -20.82
N SER A 64 23.82 22.64 -20.08
CA SER A 64 24.18 22.11 -18.75
C SER A 64 24.41 23.21 -17.72
N GLU A 65 24.27 22.89 -16.43
CA GLU A 65 24.71 23.72 -15.29
C GLU A 65 24.10 25.14 -15.29
N THR A 66 22.77 25.28 -15.29
CA THR A 66 22.10 26.61 -15.35
C THR A 66 20.79 26.63 -14.55
N SER A 67 20.42 27.74 -13.91
CA SER A 67 19.12 27.87 -13.22
C SER A 67 18.21 28.88 -13.92
N PHE A 68 16.95 28.51 -14.17
CA PHE A 68 15.96 29.44 -14.73
C PHE A 68 14.59 29.26 -14.07
N THR A 69 13.71 30.25 -14.14
CA THR A 69 12.32 30.06 -13.66
C THR A 69 11.46 29.31 -14.68
N LYS A 70 11.70 29.46 -15.99
CA LYS A 70 10.92 28.80 -17.05
C LYS A 70 11.81 28.25 -18.16
N ASN A 71 11.54 27.03 -18.60
CA ASN A 71 12.19 26.41 -19.75
C ASN A 71 11.17 26.10 -20.86
N SER A 72 11.54 26.33 -22.11
CA SER A 72 10.76 25.96 -23.29
C SER A 72 11.66 25.38 -24.37
N VAL A 73 11.35 24.16 -24.81
CA VAL A 73 12.07 23.44 -25.87
C VAL A 73 11.07 23.10 -26.98
N THR A 74 11.36 23.54 -28.21
CA THR A 74 10.58 23.20 -29.40
C THR A 74 11.49 22.55 -30.44
N CYS A 75 11.16 21.33 -30.83
CA CYS A 75 11.93 20.50 -31.75
C CYS A 75 11.05 20.08 -32.94
N ILE A 76 11.49 20.37 -34.16
CA ILE A 76 10.81 19.97 -35.40
C ILE A 76 11.82 19.22 -36.29
N GLY A 77 11.48 18.00 -36.72
CA GLY A 77 12.36 17.14 -37.51
C GLY A 77 13.02 16.05 -36.66
N SER A 78 14.33 15.92 -36.73
CA SER A 78 15.14 14.92 -36.01
C SER A 78 16.27 15.54 -35.15
N PRO A 79 16.04 16.62 -34.38
CA PRO A 79 17.07 17.18 -33.52
C PRO A 79 17.34 16.27 -32.31
N LEU A 80 18.56 16.37 -31.78
CA LEU A 80 18.98 15.81 -30.51
C LEU A 80 19.16 16.96 -29.50
N VAL A 81 18.39 16.95 -28.43
CA VAL A 81 18.46 17.97 -27.37
C VAL A 81 18.72 17.30 -26.03
N ASN A 82 19.80 17.69 -25.36
CA ASN A 82 20.12 17.25 -23.99
C ASN A 82 20.15 18.47 -23.06
N ILE A 83 19.44 18.38 -21.94
CA ILE A 83 19.43 19.39 -20.88
C ILE A 83 19.72 18.69 -19.55
N SER A 84 20.75 19.14 -18.82
CA SER A 84 21.17 18.50 -17.56
C SER A 84 21.58 19.50 -16.48
N GLU A 85 21.40 19.15 -15.20
CA GLU A 85 21.88 19.94 -14.05
C GLU A 85 21.29 21.36 -13.96
N THR A 86 19.97 21.45 -14.09
CA THR A 86 19.19 22.69 -13.99
C THR A 86 18.10 22.60 -12.92
N SER A 87 17.61 23.75 -12.45
CA SER A 87 16.39 23.85 -11.63
C SER A 87 15.40 24.80 -12.30
N PHE A 88 14.14 24.36 -12.45
CA PHE A 88 13.07 25.12 -13.11
C PHE A 88 11.78 25.15 -12.31
N THR A 89 11.04 26.27 -12.34
CA THR A 89 9.66 26.27 -11.83
C THR A 89 8.67 25.69 -12.85
N GLN A 90 8.88 25.91 -14.15
CA GLN A 90 8.01 25.43 -15.24
C GLN A 90 8.82 24.92 -16.43
N ASN A 91 8.52 23.70 -16.89
CA ASN A 91 9.12 23.11 -18.09
C ASN A 91 8.07 22.84 -19.17
N SER A 92 8.42 23.08 -20.43
CA SER A 92 7.58 22.81 -21.59
C SER A 92 8.40 22.26 -22.74
N VAL A 93 8.07 21.05 -23.20
CA VAL A 93 8.73 20.37 -24.32
C VAL A 93 7.73 20.09 -25.42
N THR A 94 8.02 20.51 -26.64
CA THR A 94 7.22 20.23 -27.83
C THR A 94 8.09 19.60 -28.90
N CYS A 95 7.78 18.37 -29.31
CA CYS A 95 8.52 17.62 -30.32
C CYS A 95 7.61 17.19 -31.48
N ILE A 96 8.00 17.51 -32.71
CA ILE A 96 7.31 17.12 -33.95
C ILE A 96 8.31 16.38 -34.85
N GLY A 97 8.02 15.14 -35.22
CA GLY A 97 8.91 14.31 -36.07
C GLY A 97 9.56 13.18 -35.28
N SER A 98 10.88 13.04 -35.39
CA SER A 98 11.68 11.97 -34.77
C SER A 98 12.78 12.54 -33.86
N ALA A 99 12.44 13.60 -33.11
CA ALA A 99 13.37 14.24 -32.19
C ALA A 99 13.75 13.30 -31.03
N LEU A 100 14.98 13.41 -30.55
CA LEU A 100 15.44 12.80 -29.30
C LEU A 100 15.67 13.91 -28.28
N VAL A 101 14.93 13.88 -27.17
CA VAL A 101 15.04 14.87 -26.09
C VAL A 101 15.30 14.16 -24.77
N ASN A 102 16.42 14.49 -24.12
CA ASN A 102 16.76 14.01 -22.78
C ASN A 102 16.84 15.20 -21.82
N ILE A 103 16.16 15.10 -20.68
CA ILE A 103 16.16 16.12 -19.63
C ILE A 103 16.42 15.44 -18.28
N SER A 104 17.41 15.92 -17.52
CA SER A 104 17.77 15.38 -16.18
C SER A 104 18.06 16.50 -15.16
N GLU A 105 17.30 16.56 -14.06
CA GLU A 105 17.18 17.81 -13.28
C GLU A 105 16.91 17.68 -11.76
N THR A 106 17.03 18.82 -11.05
CA THR A 106 16.70 18.97 -9.61
C THR A 106 15.46 19.87 -9.38
N SER A 107 14.31 19.25 -9.05
CA SER A 107 13.01 19.81 -8.60
C SER A 107 12.22 20.78 -9.51
N PHE A 108 10.90 20.54 -9.65
CA PHE A 108 9.99 21.33 -10.50
C PHE A 108 8.67 21.66 -9.81
N THR A 109 7.90 22.61 -10.39
CA THR A 109 6.48 22.78 -10.02
C THR A 109 5.49 22.35 -11.12
N ARG A 110 5.83 22.50 -12.42
CA ARG A 110 4.96 22.06 -13.52
C ARG A 110 5.75 21.57 -14.73
N ASN A 111 5.38 20.42 -15.27
CA ASN A 111 5.90 19.86 -16.51
C ASN A 111 4.80 19.67 -17.56
N SER A 112 5.16 19.90 -18.83
CA SER A 112 4.27 19.74 -19.99
C SER A 112 5.05 19.20 -21.19
N VAL A 113 4.70 18.01 -21.65
CA VAL A 113 5.33 17.35 -22.81
C VAL A 113 4.29 17.15 -23.90
N THR A 114 4.60 17.60 -25.12
CA THR A 114 3.78 17.37 -26.32
C THR A 114 4.61 16.74 -27.42
N CYS A 115 4.19 15.57 -27.90
CA CYS A 115 4.91 14.77 -28.90
C CYS A 115 3.99 14.43 -30.07
N ILE A 116 4.44 14.71 -31.31
CA ILE A 116 3.74 14.37 -32.55
C ILE A 116 4.71 13.62 -33.48
N GLY A 117 4.31 12.45 -33.98
CA GLY A 117 5.14 11.61 -34.86
C GLY A 117 5.81 10.48 -34.09
N SER A 118 7.12 10.32 -34.20
CA SER A 118 7.91 9.28 -33.54
C SER A 118 9.08 9.82 -32.69
N PRO A 119 8.90 10.88 -31.87
CA PRO A 119 9.97 11.35 -30.99
C PRO A 119 10.21 10.38 -29.83
N LEU A 120 11.44 10.40 -29.32
CA LEU A 120 11.85 9.76 -28.07
C LEU A 120 12.12 10.85 -27.03
N VAL A 121 11.39 10.84 -25.92
CA VAL A 121 11.55 11.80 -24.83
C VAL A 121 11.82 11.05 -23.53
N ASN A 122 12.95 11.33 -22.90
CA ASN A 122 13.32 10.80 -21.58
C ASN A 122 13.45 11.95 -20.58
N ILE A 123 12.76 11.83 -19.45
CA ILE A 123 12.76 12.80 -18.35
C ILE A 123 13.03 12.04 -17.04
N SER A 124 13.98 12.50 -16.22
CA SER A 124 14.35 11.86 -14.95
C SER A 124 14.61 12.90 -13.85
N GLU A 125 13.88 12.86 -12.72
CA GLU A 125 13.83 13.98 -11.76
C GLU A 125 13.57 13.63 -10.27
N THR A 126 13.53 14.67 -9.41
CA THR A 126 13.52 14.59 -7.92
C THR A 126 12.26 15.18 -7.21
N SER A 127 11.26 15.78 -7.89
CA SER A 127 9.89 16.10 -7.35
C SER A 127 9.10 17.12 -8.18
N PHE A 128 7.75 17.04 -8.13
CA PHE A 128 6.82 18.00 -8.77
C PHE A 128 5.55 18.32 -7.97
N THR A 129 4.79 19.31 -8.47
CA THR A 129 3.35 19.42 -8.19
C THR A 129 2.41 19.01 -9.33
N LYS A 130 2.71 19.20 -10.63
CA LYS A 130 1.81 18.78 -11.75
C LYS A 130 2.55 18.33 -13.02
N ASN A 131 2.10 17.21 -13.61
CA ASN A 131 2.59 16.69 -14.90
C ASN A 131 1.47 16.57 -15.95
N SER A 132 1.81 16.82 -17.22
CA SER A 132 0.91 16.69 -18.37
C SER A 132 1.66 16.19 -19.61
N VAL A 133 1.25 15.03 -20.13
CA VAL A 133 1.86 14.40 -21.32
C VAL A 133 0.80 14.20 -22.39
N ALA A 134 1.05 14.71 -23.59
CA ALA A 134 0.18 14.56 -24.76
C ALA A 134 0.96 14.03 -25.97
N CYS A 135 0.58 12.86 -26.46
CA CYS A 135 1.31 12.10 -27.45
C CYS A 135 0.42 11.66 -28.62
N PHE A 136 0.85 11.93 -29.85
CA PHE A 136 0.14 11.60 -31.08
C PHE A 136 1.05 10.87 -32.07
N GLY A 137 0.63 9.73 -32.61
CA GLY A 137 1.39 8.92 -33.57
C GLY A 137 2.05 7.71 -32.92
N SER A 138 3.38 7.62 -32.97
CA SER A 138 4.19 6.56 -32.38
C SER A 138 5.37 7.07 -31.52
N PRO A 139 5.19 8.05 -30.62
CA PRO A 139 6.24 8.47 -29.70
C PRO A 139 6.53 7.44 -28.61
N LEU A 140 7.75 7.49 -28.09
CA LEU A 140 8.19 6.81 -26.88
C LEU A 140 8.50 7.86 -25.81
N VAL A 141 7.82 7.80 -24.67
CA VAL A 141 8.02 8.74 -23.55
C VAL A 141 8.31 7.95 -22.28
N ASN A 142 9.48 8.19 -21.68
CA ASN A 142 9.87 7.61 -20.39
C ASN A 142 10.04 8.73 -19.36
N ILE A 143 9.45 8.52 -18.19
CA ILE A 143 9.44 9.46 -17.07
C ILE A 143 9.73 8.68 -15.78
N SER A 144 10.76 9.05 -15.01
CA SER A 144 11.20 8.31 -13.80
C SER A 144 11.61 9.24 -12.65
N GLU A 145 10.83 9.30 -11.56
CA GLU A 145 10.84 10.45 -10.61
C GLU A 145 10.38 10.09 -9.16
N THR A 146 10.22 11.05 -8.24
CA THR A 146 10.09 10.79 -6.78
C THR A 146 8.89 11.42 -6.04
N SER A 147 8.01 12.23 -6.66
CA SER A 147 6.71 12.67 -6.06
C SER A 147 5.87 13.66 -6.90
N PHE A 148 4.52 13.55 -6.87
CA PHE A 148 3.58 14.56 -7.43
C PHE A 148 2.31 14.84 -6.61
N THR A 149 1.59 15.91 -6.99
CA THR A 149 0.16 16.06 -6.64
C THR A 149 -0.83 15.68 -7.76
N LYS A 150 -0.55 15.91 -9.06
CA LYS A 150 -1.48 15.56 -10.17
C LYS A 150 -0.77 15.13 -11.46
N ASN A 151 -1.24 14.04 -12.08
CA ASN A 151 -0.75 13.53 -13.36
C ASN A 151 -1.87 13.43 -14.42
N SER A 152 -1.55 13.73 -15.68
CA SER A 152 -2.46 13.62 -16.83
C SER A 152 -1.72 13.12 -18.07
N VAL A 153 -2.14 11.98 -18.61
CA VAL A 153 -1.54 11.36 -19.80
C VAL A 153 -2.61 11.20 -20.88
N THR A 154 -2.32 11.67 -22.09
CA THR A 154 -3.19 11.51 -23.27
C THR A 154 -2.38 10.95 -24.44
N CYS A 155 -2.78 9.78 -24.95
CA CYS A 155 -2.11 9.06 -26.01
C CYS A 155 -3.07 8.74 -27.15
N ILE A 156 -2.70 9.08 -28.39
CA ILE A 156 -3.46 8.74 -29.60
C ILE A 156 -2.54 8.07 -30.63
N GLY A 157 -2.84 6.83 -30.98
CA GLY A 157 -2.06 6.02 -31.93
C GLY A 157 -1.30 4.86 -31.27
N SER A 158 -0.12 4.55 -31.80
CA SER A 158 0.78 3.48 -31.33
C SER A 158 1.83 4.05 -30.36
N VAL A 159 1.35 4.68 -29.30
CA VAL A 159 2.19 5.38 -28.32
C VAL A 159 2.70 4.43 -27.25
N LEU A 160 3.95 4.57 -26.82
CA LEU A 160 4.48 3.90 -25.63
C LEU A 160 4.82 4.95 -24.55
N VAL A 161 4.19 4.82 -23.37
CA VAL A 161 4.48 5.66 -22.19
C VAL A 161 4.83 4.77 -21.00
N ASN A 162 5.95 5.08 -20.35
CA ASN A 162 6.35 4.45 -19.10
C ASN A 162 6.57 5.51 -18.02
N ILE A 163 5.94 5.32 -16.85
CA ILE A 163 6.03 6.22 -15.68
C ILE A 163 6.26 5.37 -14.42
N SER A 164 7.27 5.68 -13.61
CA SER A 164 7.64 4.90 -12.41
C SER A 164 8.03 5.79 -11.22
N GLU A 165 7.23 5.89 -10.12
CA GLU A 165 7.40 6.88 -9.01
C GLU A 165 6.67 6.63 -7.66
N THR A 166 7.04 7.42 -6.61
CA THR A 166 6.46 7.44 -5.23
C THR A 166 5.47 8.61 -4.94
N SER A 167 4.20 8.31 -4.60
CA SER A 167 3.14 9.19 -4.04
C SER A 167 2.41 10.21 -4.96
N PHE A 168 1.06 10.10 -5.05
CA PHE A 168 0.16 10.98 -5.83
C PHE A 168 -1.09 11.45 -5.07
N THR A 169 -1.78 12.50 -5.56
CA THR A 169 -3.19 12.77 -5.15
C THR A 169 -4.22 12.47 -6.24
N LYS A 170 -3.96 12.70 -7.54
CA LYS A 170 -4.91 12.42 -8.65
C LYS A 170 -4.20 11.99 -9.95
N ASN A 171 -4.69 10.92 -10.58
CA ASN A 171 -4.21 10.43 -11.88
C ASN A 171 -5.34 10.38 -12.93
N SER A 172 -5.00 10.69 -14.19
CA SER A 172 -5.91 10.61 -15.34
C SER A 172 -5.17 10.11 -16.58
N VAL A 173 -5.59 8.98 -17.12
CA VAL A 173 -5.00 8.36 -18.32
C VAL A 173 -6.07 8.23 -19.40
N THR A 174 -5.77 8.70 -20.61
CA THR A 174 -6.64 8.56 -21.78
C THR A 174 -5.84 8.02 -22.97
N CYS A 175 -6.22 6.84 -23.46
CA CYS A 175 -5.54 6.15 -24.56
C CYS A 175 -6.53 5.83 -25.69
N ILE A 176 -6.17 6.18 -26.93
CA ILE A 176 -6.96 5.91 -28.14
C ILE A 176 -6.09 5.22 -29.18
N GLY A 177 -6.50 4.05 -29.68
CA GLY A 177 -5.76 3.28 -30.68
C GLY A 177 -5.02 2.08 -30.08
N SER A 178 -3.73 1.93 -30.37
CA SER A 178 -2.90 0.78 -29.97
C SER A 178 -1.76 1.20 -29.05
N SER A 179 -2.08 2.01 -28.05
CA SER A 179 -1.09 2.54 -27.11
C SER A 179 -0.74 1.51 -26.03
N LEU A 180 0.51 1.49 -25.58
CA LEU A 180 0.98 0.76 -24.41
C LEU A 180 1.35 1.76 -23.30
N VAL A 181 0.71 1.65 -22.14
CA VAL A 181 0.97 2.52 -20.98
C VAL A 181 1.23 1.68 -19.74
N ASN A 182 2.40 1.87 -19.13
CA ASN A 182 2.78 1.24 -17.88
C ASN A 182 2.97 2.31 -16.80
N ILE A 183 2.39 2.08 -15.62
CA ILE A 183 2.50 2.97 -14.44
C ILE A 183 2.73 2.12 -13.18
N SER A 184 3.72 2.46 -12.36
CA SER A 184 4.03 1.75 -11.09
C SER A 184 4.32 2.70 -9.89
N GLU A 185 3.66 2.44 -8.73
CA GLU A 185 3.88 2.90 -7.31
C GLU A 185 3.23 4.20 -6.70
N THR A 186 3.49 4.45 -5.39
CA THR A 186 2.59 4.49 -4.18
C THR A 186 1.47 5.56 -4.02
N SER A 187 0.41 5.20 -3.25
CA SER A 187 -0.79 5.94 -2.77
C SER A 187 -1.48 7.02 -3.65
N PHE A 188 -2.81 6.92 -3.84
CA PHE A 188 -3.67 7.89 -4.54
C PHE A 188 -4.90 8.31 -3.72
N THR A 189 -5.51 9.45 -4.06
CA THR A 189 -6.92 9.71 -3.69
C THR A 189 -7.90 9.35 -4.82
N LYS A 190 -7.57 9.58 -6.10
CA LYS A 190 -8.46 9.29 -7.25
C LYS A 190 -7.72 8.87 -8.52
N ASN A 191 -8.21 7.83 -9.20
CA ASN A 191 -7.72 7.36 -10.51
C ASN A 191 -8.85 7.30 -11.55
N ASN A 192 -8.54 7.71 -12.78
CA ASN A 192 -9.45 7.66 -13.92
C ASN A 192 -8.72 7.17 -15.17
N VAL A 193 -9.15 6.04 -15.72
CA VAL A 193 -8.56 5.42 -16.92
C VAL A 193 -9.62 5.33 -18.00
N THR A 194 -9.34 5.87 -19.18
CA THR A 194 -10.20 5.80 -20.36
C THR A 194 -9.43 5.21 -21.55
N CYS A 195 -9.91 4.10 -22.09
CA CYS A 195 -9.28 3.36 -23.17
C CYS A 195 -10.26 3.15 -24.33
N ILE A 196 -9.87 3.52 -25.56
CA ILE A 196 -10.67 3.34 -26.77
C ILE A 196 -9.82 2.64 -27.85
N GLY A 197 -10.33 1.55 -28.44
CA GLY A 197 -9.61 0.77 -29.46
C GLY A 197 -8.97 -0.47 -28.86
N SER A 198 -7.68 -0.66 -29.05
CA SER A 198 -6.91 -1.82 -28.54
C SER A 198 -5.66 -1.43 -27.73
N PRO A 199 -5.72 -0.47 -26.78
CA PRO A 199 -4.58 -0.17 -25.93
C PRO A 199 -4.34 -1.26 -24.90
N LEU A 200 -3.08 -1.39 -24.47
CA LEU A 200 -2.65 -2.18 -23.32
C LEU A 200 -2.26 -1.22 -22.19
N VAL A 201 -2.92 -1.33 -21.03
CA VAL A 201 -2.65 -0.48 -19.87
C VAL A 201 -2.37 -1.36 -18.65
N ASN A 202 -1.21 -1.20 -18.04
CA ASN A 202 -0.84 -1.88 -16.79
C ASN A 202 -0.60 -0.84 -15.70
N ILE A 203 -1.21 -1.05 -14.52
CA ILE A 203 -1.06 -0.19 -13.34
C ILE A 203 -0.82 -1.09 -12.12
N SER A 204 0.26 -0.88 -11.37
CA SER A 204 0.61 -1.68 -10.18
C SER A 204 0.99 -0.83 -8.95
N GLU A 205 0.65 -1.33 -7.75
CA GLU A 205 0.85 -0.77 -6.39
C GLU A 205 0.17 0.58 -6.09
N THR A 206 -0.92 0.65 -5.29
CA THR A 206 -1.40 1.86 -4.58
C THR A 206 -2.68 1.71 -3.70
N SER A 207 -2.75 2.39 -2.55
CA SER A 207 -3.99 2.63 -1.79
C SER A 207 -4.83 3.78 -2.39
N PHE A 208 -6.17 3.67 -2.42
CA PHE A 208 -7.09 4.58 -3.11
C PHE A 208 -8.29 5.01 -2.26
N THR A 209 -8.92 6.14 -2.61
CA THR A 209 -10.32 6.38 -2.22
C THR A 209 -11.32 6.07 -3.34
N LYS A 210 -11.03 6.34 -4.62
CA LYS A 210 -11.93 6.09 -5.76
C LYS A 210 -11.22 5.70 -7.06
N ASN A 211 -11.68 4.63 -7.72
CA ASN A 211 -11.21 4.19 -9.03
C ASN A 211 -12.34 4.20 -10.08
N SER A 212 -12.02 4.59 -11.32
CA SER A 212 -12.94 4.61 -12.47
C SER A 212 -12.20 4.14 -13.74
N VAL A 213 -12.68 3.06 -14.34
CA VAL A 213 -12.13 2.49 -15.58
C VAL A 213 -13.22 2.46 -16.64
N THR A 214 -12.94 3.04 -17.80
CA THR A 214 -13.84 3.03 -18.97
C THR A 214 -13.10 2.49 -20.19
N CYS A 215 -13.61 1.39 -20.76
CA CYS A 215 -13.00 0.67 -21.87
C CYS A 215 -14.00 0.51 -23.03
N ILE A 216 -13.62 0.92 -24.24
CA ILE A 216 -14.43 0.78 -25.46
C ILE A 216 -13.59 0.09 -26.56
N GLY A 217 -14.12 -0.97 -27.16
CA GLY A 217 -13.41 -1.76 -28.18
C GLY A 217 -12.82 -3.03 -27.61
N SER A 218 -11.53 -3.27 -27.84
CA SER A 218 -10.78 -4.44 -27.35
C SER A 218 -9.51 -4.09 -26.56
N PRO A 219 -9.54 -3.15 -25.59
CA PRO A 219 -8.39 -2.88 -24.72
C PRO A 219 -8.10 -4.07 -23.78
N LEU A 220 -6.84 -4.17 -23.36
CA LEU A 220 -6.40 -5.01 -22.26
C LEU A 220 -5.97 -4.09 -21.09
N VAL A 221 -6.62 -4.22 -19.94
CA VAL A 221 -6.33 -3.42 -18.75
C VAL A 221 -6.06 -4.34 -17.56
N ASN A 222 -4.89 -4.21 -16.95
CA ASN A 222 -4.50 -4.92 -15.74
C ASN A 222 -4.24 -3.92 -14.60
N ILE A 223 -4.83 -4.17 -13.43
CA ILE A 223 -4.67 -3.34 -12.22
C ILE A 223 -4.43 -4.27 -11.02
N SER A 224 -3.36 -4.08 -10.23
CA SER A 224 -3.01 -4.91 -9.07
C SER A 224 -2.57 -4.10 -7.83
N GLU A 225 -2.78 -4.65 -6.62
CA GLU A 225 -2.39 -4.18 -5.26
C GLU A 225 -3.05 -2.88 -4.72
N THR A 226 -4.24 -2.95 -4.09
CA THR A 226 -5.03 -1.73 -3.79
C THR A 226 -6.11 -1.79 -2.67
N SER A 227 -6.07 -0.94 -1.63
CA SER A 227 -7.21 -0.71 -0.69
C SER A 227 -8.11 0.46 -1.15
N PHE A 228 -9.44 0.36 -1.07
CA PHE A 228 -10.38 1.34 -1.66
C PHE A 228 -11.61 1.66 -0.79
N THR A 229 -12.30 2.76 -1.14
CA THR A 229 -13.71 2.94 -0.75
C THR A 229 -14.70 2.63 -1.88
N LYS A 230 -14.41 2.98 -3.16
CA LYS A 230 -15.35 2.79 -4.30
C LYS A 230 -14.64 2.45 -5.63
N ASN A 231 -15.15 1.45 -6.34
CA ASN A 231 -14.71 1.06 -7.69
C ASN A 231 -15.85 1.14 -8.72
N SER A 232 -15.53 1.58 -9.94
CA SER A 232 -16.45 1.58 -11.08
C SER A 232 -15.74 1.16 -12.37
N VAL A 233 -16.25 0.11 -13.01
CA VAL A 233 -15.73 -0.42 -14.28
C VAL A 233 -16.84 -0.38 -15.32
N THR A 234 -16.58 0.25 -16.46
CA THR A 234 -17.49 0.29 -17.61
C THR A 234 -16.78 -0.23 -18.85
N CYS A 235 -17.35 -1.28 -19.46
CA CYS A 235 -16.77 -1.98 -20.60
C CYS A 235 -17.78 -2.07 -21.74
N ILE A 236 -17.39 -1.66 -22.96
CA ILE A 236 -18.21 -1.75 -24.18
C ILE A 236 -17.39 -2.42 -25.29
N GLY A 237 -17.92 -3.46 -25.93
CA GLY A 237 -17.23 -4.24 -26.96
C GLY A 237 -16.64 -5.52 -26.39
N SER A 238 -15.37 -5.79 -26.67
CA SER A 238 -14.64 -6.98 -26.22
C SER A 238 -13.36 -6.68 -25.41
N PRO A 239 -13.40 -5.79 -24.39
CA PRO A 239 -12.26 -5.54 -23.53
C PRO A 239 -11.96 -6.74 -22.62
N LEU A 240 -10.69 -6.90 -22.25
CA LEU A 240 -10.23 -7.77 -21.17
C LEU A 240 -9.75 -6.90 -20.00
N VAL A 241 -10.39 -7.03 -18.84
CA VAL A 241 -10.07 -6.26 -17.63
C VAL A 241 -9.79 -7.22 -16.48
N ASN A 242 -8.60 -7.12 -15.88
CA ASN A 242 -8.21 -7.89 -14.70
C ASN A 242 -7.91 -6.93 -13.53
N ILE A 243 -8.49 -7.21 -12.36
CA ILE A 243 -8.29 -6.44 -11.12
C ILE A 243 -8.04 -7.43 -9.97
N SER A 244 -6.96 -7.29 -9.19
CA SER A 244 -6.61 -8.21 -8.08
C SER A 244 -6.14 -7.48 -6.81
N GLU A 245 -6.22 -8.16 -5.65
CA GLU A 245 -5.75 -7.74 -4.31
C GLU A 245 -6.38 -6.46 -3.74
N THR A 246 -7.57 -6.57 -3.13
CA THR A 246 -8.39 -5.38 -2.79
C THR A 246 -9.24 -5.42 -1.52
N SER A 247 -9.50 -4.26 -0.90
CA SER A 247 -10.55 -4.09 0.14
C SER A 247 -11.45 -2.90 -0.23
N PHE A 248 -12.78 -3.02 -0.13
CA PHE A 248 -13.74 -2.03 -0.63
C PHE A 248 -14.95 -1.80 0.29
N THR A 249 -15.62 -0.67 0.09
CA THR A 249 -17.03 -0.54 0.53
C THR A 249 -18.02 -0.79 -0.61
N LYS A 250 -17.77 -0.35 -1.86
CA LYS A 250 -18.72 -0.48 -2.98
C LYS A 250 -18.05 -0.78 -4.32
N ASN A 251 -18.56 -1.78 -5.03
CA ASN A 251 -18.15 -2.14 -6.40
C ASN A 251 -19.31 -2.00 -7.40
N SER A 252 -19.02 -1.51 -8.60
CA SER A 252 -19.98 -1.44 -9.71
C SER A 252 -19.31 -1.79 -11.04
N VAL A 253 -19.83 -2.81 -11.72
CA VAL A 253 -19.38 -3.26 -13.03
C VAL A 253 -20.52 -3.13 -14.03
N THR A 254 -20.29 -2.44 -15.14
CA THR A 254 -21.23 -2.33 -16.26
C THR A 254 -20.57 -2.80 -17.55
N CYS A 255 -21.17 -3.78 -18.21
CA CYS A 255 -20.58 -4.46 -19.37
C CYS A 255 -21.58 -4.55 -20.53
N ILE A 256 -21.18 -4.17 -21.75
CA ILE A 256 -22.01 -4.27 -22.96
C ILE A 256 -21.18 -4.93 -24.09
N GLY A 257 -21.73 -5.94 -24.76
CA GLY A 257 -21.05 -6.66 -25.85
C GLY A 257 -20.51 -8.01 -25.41
N SER A 258 -19.22 -8.24 -25.59
CA SER A 258 -18.50 -9.46 -25.18
C SER A 258 -17.24 -9.22 -24.35
N PRO A 259 -17.29 -8.43 -23.26
CA PRO A 259 -16.15 -8.22 -22.38
C PRO A 259 -15.85 -9.45 -21.51
N LEU A 260 -14.58 -9.59 -21.13
CA LEU A 260 -14.12 -10.48 -20.07
C LEU A 260 -13.60 -9.63 -18.90
N VAL A 261 -14.21 -9.78 -17.72
CA VAL A 261 -13.83 -9.04 -16.51
C VAL A 261 -13.53 -10.02 -15.39
N ASN A 262 -12.31 -9.98 -14.85
CA ASN A 262 -11.89 -10.77 -13.70
C ASN A 262 -11.56 -9.85 -12.51
N ILE A 263 -12.12 -10.15 -11.34
CA ILE A 263 -11.88 -9.44 -10.08
C ILE A 263 -11.61 -10.49 -8.98
N SER A 264 -10.47 -10.43 -8.27
CA SER A 264 -10.10 -11.42 -7.24
C SER A 264 -9.59 -10.79 -5.93
N GLU A 265 -9.67 -11.55 -4.83
CA GLU A 265 -9.17 -11.21 -3.47
C GLU A 265 -9.79 -9.92 -2.90
N THR A 266 -11.04 -9.98 -2.42
CA THR A 266 -11.82 -8.75 -2.14
C THR A 266 -12.65 -8.79 -0.84
N SER A 267 -12.81 -7.65 -0.15
CA SER A 267 -13.87 -7.45 0.87
C SER A 267 -14.80 -6.31 0.46
N PHE A 268 -16.13 -6.45 0.56
CA PHE A 268 -17.11 -5.44 0.12
C PHE A 268 -18.23 -5.22 1.16
N THR A 269 -18.87 -4.05 1.12
CA THR A 269 -20.24 -3.92 1.69
C THR A 269 -21.32 -4.13 0.63
N ARG A 270 -21.13 -3.64 -0.62
CA ARG A 270 -22.11 -3.78 -1.71
C ARG A 270 -21.46 -4.02 -3.07
N ASN A 271 -21.95 -5.01 -3.81
CA ASN A 271 -21.56 -5.31 -5.19
C ASN A 271 -22.74 -5.12 -6.16
N SER A 272 -22.49 -4.58 -7.34
CA SER A 272 -23.47 -4.48 -8.43
C SER A 272 -22.84 -4.80 -9.78
N VAL A 273 -23.39 -5.78 -10.49
CA VAL A 273 -22.97 -6.15 -11.86
C VAL A 273 -24.16 -6.00 -12.81
N ASN A 274 -24.02 -5.14 -13.81
CA ASN A 274 -25.00 -4.96 -14.88
C ASN A 274 -24.36 -5.36 -16.22
N CYS A 275 -24.98 -6.27 -16.96
CA CYS A 275 -24.40 -6.74 -18.21
C CYS A 275 -25.40 -6.96 -19.37
N ILE A 276 -25.00 -6.67 -20.61
CA ILE A 276 -25.80 -6.85 -21.82
C ILE A 276 -24.94 -7.52 -22.90
N GLY A 277 -25.33 -8.69 -23.40
CA GLY A 277 -24.64 -9.42 -24.47
C GLY A 277 -23.97 -10.72 -24.01
N SER A 278 -22.88 -11.10 -24.67
CA SER A 278 -22.09 -12.33 -24.41
C SER A 278 -20.96 -12.06 -23.43
N VAL A 279 -21.31 -11.77 -22.18
CA VAL A 279 -20.38 -11.24 -21.17
C VAL A 279 -19.84 -12.36 -20.28
N LEU A 280 -18.55 -12.33 -19.95
CA LEU A 280 -17.96 -13.21 -18.93
C LEU A 280 -17.43 -12.35 -17.77
N VAL A 281 -17.98 -12.52 -16.57
CA VAL A 281 -17.51 -11.86 -15.34
C VAL A 281 -17.13 -12.92 -14.32
N ASN A 282 -15.92 -12.87 -13.79
CA ASN A 282 -15.48 -13.70 -12.68
C ASN A 282 -15.11 -12.82 -11.49
N ILE A 283 -15.74 -13.04 -10.34
CA ILE A 283 -15.48 -12.35 -9.07
C ILE A 283 -15.19 -13.42 -8.01
N SER A 284 -13.96 -13.52 -7.50
CA SER A 284 -13.56 -14.63 -6.60
C SER A 284 -12.94 -14.15 -5.29
N GLU A 285 -13.05 -14.97 -4.24
CA GLU A 285 -12.44 -14.76 -2.92
C GLU A 285 -12.98 -13.50 -2.22
N THR A 286 -14.32 -13.45 -2.09
CA THR A 286 -15.03 -12.22 -1.71
C THR A 286 -15.84 -12.33 -0.42
N SER A 287 -16.12 -11.18 0.23
CA SER A 287 -17.14 -11.06 1.29
C SER A 287 -18.05 -9.86 1.05
N PHE A 288 -19.38 -10.02 1.14
CA PHE A 288 -20.32 -8.91 0.92
C PHE A 288 -21.57 -8.95 1.80
N THR A 289 -22.15 -7.77 2.08
CA THR A 289 -23.46 -7.68 2.76
C THR A 289 -24.64 -7.60 1.79
N LYS A 290 -24.41 -7.15 0.54
CA LYS A 290 -25.42 -7.07 -0.53
C LYS A 290 -24.77 -7.26 -1.90
N ASN A 291 -25.35 -8.13 -2.72
CA ASN A 291 -24.94 -8.36 -4.09
C ASN A 291 -26.16 -8.23 -5.02
N SER A 292 -26.00 -7.55 -6.16
CA SER A 292 -27.02 -7.48 -7.21
C SER A 292 -26.40 -7.73 -8.58
N VAL A 293 -26.91 -8.73 -9.30
CA VAL A 293 -26.49 -9.05 -10.66
C VAL A 293 -27.71 -8.92 -11.57
N THR A 294 -27.60 -8.11 -12.62
CA THR A 294 -28.64 -7.97 -13.65
C THR A 294 -28.00 -8.12 -15.02
N CYS A 295 -28.35 -9.18 -15.74
CA CYS A 295 -27.75 -9.50 -17.03
C CYS A 295 -28.80 -9.84 -18.08
N ILE A 296 -28.57 -9.37 -19.31
CA ILE A 296 -29.44 -9.60 -20.47
C ILE A 296 -28.59 -10.21 -21.59
N GLY A 297 -28.90 -11.42 -22.04
CA GLY A 297 -28.15 -12.14 -23.08
C GLY A 297 -27.36 -13.34 -22.54
N SER A 298 -26.35 -13.79 -23.29
CA SER A 298 -25.51 -14.95 -22.98
C SER A 298 -24.39 -14.60 -22.00
N ALA A 299 -24.76 -14.17 -20.79
CA ALA A 299 -23.81 -13.82 -19.75
C ALA A 299 -23.47 -15.01 -18.85
N LEU A 300 -22.19 -15.21 -18.55
CA LEU A 300 -21.72 -16.09 -17.49
C LEU A 300 -21.06 -15.24 -16.40
N VAL A 301 -21.68 -15.21 -15.23
CA VAL A 301 -21.20 -14.46 -14.07
C VAL A 301 -20.89 -15.44 -12.96
N ASN A 302 -19.60 -15.66 -12.69
CA ASN A 302 -19.16 -16.46 -11.55
C ASN A 302 -18.85 -15.52 -10.38
N ILE A 303 -19.46 -15.76 -9.23
CA ILE A 303 -19.16 -15.06 -7.98
C ILE A 303 -18.92 -16.14 -6.93
N SER A 304 -17.65 -16.38 -6.58
CA SER A 304 -17.27 -17.37 -5.57
C SER A 304 -16.85 -16.66 -4.27
N GLU A 305 -17.59 -16.92 -3.19
CA GLU A 305 -17.18 -16.58 -1.84
C GLU A 305 -16.24 -17.68 -1.32
N THR A 306 -15.11 -17.29 -0.72
CA THR A 306 -14.30 -18.20 0.13
C THR A 306 -14.86 -18.32 1.54
N LYS A 307 -15.85 -17.49 1.89
CA LYS A 307 -16.50 -17.52 3.20
C LYS A 307 -17.63 -18.53 3.19
N ASN A 308 -17.69 -19.34 4.25
CA ASN A 308 -18.86 -20.16 4.54
C ASN A 308 -20.11 -19.24 4.55
N PRO A 309 -21.04 -19.36 3.59
CA PRO A 309 -22.19 -18.46 3.46
C PRO A 309 -23.17 -18.52 4.65
N ASN A 310 -22.93 -19.44 5.60
CA ASN A 310 -23.71 -19.60 6.82
C ASN A 310 -23.10 -18.94 8.07
N ALA A 311 -21.91 -18.33 8.00
CA ALA A 311 -21.27 -17.68 9.14
C ALA A 311 -21.29 -16.14 8.99
N GLN A 312 -22.41 -15.52 9.34
CA GLN A 312 -22.45 -14.07 9.54
C GLN A 312 -21.45 -13.70 10.64
N SER A 313 -20.57 -12.73 10.39
CA SER A 313 -19.65 -12.25 11.42
C SER A 313 -20.45 -11.76 12.63
N PRO A 314 -20.08 -12.15 13.86
CA PRO A 314 -20.73 -11.68 15.06
C PRO A 314 -20.38 -10.22 15.42
N PHE A 315 -19.55 -9.52 14.64
CA PHE A 315 -19.07 -8.17 14.96
C PHE A 315 -19.39 -7.13 13.88
N GLY A 316 -19.52 -5.87 14.32
CA GLY A 316 -19.68 -4.70 13.47
C GLY A 316 -18.35 -4.13 12.96
N SER A 317 -18.44 -3.08 12.14
CA SER A 317 -17.25 -2.35 11.65
C SER A 317 -16.49 -1.67 12.78
N GLY A 318 -15.18 -1.50 12.59
CA GLY A 318 -14.30 -0.87 13.58
C GLY A 318 -14.61 0.61 13.78
N ILE A 319 -14.62 1.00 15.05
CA ILE A 319 -14.82 2.35 15.54
C ILE A 319 -13.46 2.87 15.99
N THR A 320 -12.99 3.98 15.42
CA THR A 320 -11.79 4.65 15.92
C THR A 320 -12.09 5.20 17.31
N VAL A 321 -11.35 4.71 18.31
CA VAL A 321 -11.39 5.21 19.69
C VAL A 321 -10.61 6.52 19.77
N GLY A 322 -9.38 6.49 19.27
CA GLY A 322 -8.45 7.60 19.26
C GLY A 322 -7.17 7.20 18.53
N THR A 323 -6.14 8.03 18.65
CA THR A 323 -4.79 7.75 18.14
C THR A 323 -3.82 7.87 19.29
N LEU A 324 -2.84 6.96 19.36
CA LEU A 324 -1.76 7.06 20.34
C LEU A 324 -1.11 8.45 20.28
N ASP A 325 -0.96 9.09 21.43
CA ASP A 325 -0.34 10.40 21.58
C ASP A 325 1.15 10.32 21.93
N SER A 326 1.63 9.14 22.35
CA SER A 326 3.02 8.89 22.70
C SER A 326 3.89 8.63 21.46
N THR A 327 5.10 9.18 21.49
CA THR A 327 6.17 8.84 20.55
C THR A 327 6.97 7.61 20.98
N ASP A 328 6.77 7.15 22.21
CA ASP A 328 7.57 6.09 22.82
C ASP A 328 6.97 4.71 22.60
N LEU A 329 5.72 4.62 22.11
CA LEU A 329 5.07 3.39 21.64
C LEU A 329 4.82 3.51 20.13
N ASP A 330 5.87 3.37 19.33
CA ASP A 330 5.81 3.47 17.87
C ASP A 330 6.06 2.16 17.11
N GLU A 331 6.33 1.06 17.83
CA GLU A 331 6.47 -0.32 17.32
C GLU A 331 5.52 -1.28 18.06
N ALA A 332 4.28 -0.83 18.31
CA ALA A 332 3.28 -1.61 19.05
C ALA A 332 2.92 -2.93 18.37
N SER A 333 3.30 -4.07 18.98
CA SER A 333 3.09 -5.42 18.41
C SER A 333 2.01 -6.25 19.13
N GLY A 334 2.03 -6.30 20.47
CA GLY A 334 1.01 -6.99 21.27
C GLY A 334 -0.04 -6.08 21.92
N LEU A 335 -1.22 -6.61 22.26
CA LEU A 335 -2.26 -5.90 23.01
C LEU A 335 -2.97 -6.83 24.02
N ALA A 336 -3.27 -6.35 25.22
CA ALA A 336 -4.00 -7.13 26.22
C ALA A 336 -4.92 -6.25 27.10
N ALA A 337 -6.18 -6.63 27.30
CA ALA A 337 -7.09 -5.85 28.14
C ALA A 337 -6.94 -6.17 29.64
N SER A 338 -6.77 -5.13 30.46
CA SER A 338 -6.68 -5.23 31.90
C SER A 338 -7.85 -6.00 32.52
N ARG A 339 -7.57 -6.89 33.47
CA ARG A 339 -8.60 -7.64 34.21
C ARG A 339 -8.98 -6.98 35.54
N VAL A 340 -8.18 -6.01 36.01
CA VAL A 340 -8.41 -5.31 37.29
C VAL A 340 -8.75 -3.83 37.14
N HIS A 341 -8.36 -3.19 36.04
CA HIS A 341 -8.64 -1.78 35.76
C HIS A 341 -9.60 -1.65 34.58
N PRO A 342 -10.76 -1.00 34.77
CA PRO A 342 -11.68 -0.76 33.66
C PRO A 342 -11.04 0.18 32.65
N ASN A 343 -11.29 -0.08 31.36
CA ASN A 343 -10.83 0.73 30.23
C ASN A 343 -9.30 0.84 30.08
N VAL A 344 -8.53 -0.13 30.57
CA VAL A 344 -7.07 -0.14 30.39
C VAL A 344 -6.68 -1.28 29.47
N LEU A 345 -5.84 -0.98 28.48
CA LEU A 345 -5.14 -1.96 27.65
C LEU A 345 -3.64 -1.88 27.94
N TYR A 346 -2.92 -2.99 27.81
CA TYR A 346 -1.48 -3.06 27.87
C TYR A 346 -0.88 -3.37 26.50
N SER A 347 0.25 -2.77 26.19
CA SER A 347 1.01 -3.01 24.95
C SER A 347 2.51 -2.83 25.21
N HIS A 348 3.35 -3.17 24.24
CA HIS A 348 4.80 -2.97 24.24
C HIS A 348 5.29 -2.72 22.82
N ASN A 349 6.51 -2.20 22.70
CA ASN A 349 7.23 -2.20 21.44
C ASN A 349 7.85 -3.58 21.18
N ASP A 350 7.97 -3.95 19.90
CA ASP A 350 8.62 -5.18 19.47
C ASP A 350 10.14 -5.13 19.64
N GLY A 351 10.81 -4.31 18.83
CA GLY A 351 12.25 -4.12 18.84
C GLY A 351 12.73 -2.85 19.56
N GLY A 352 14.03 -2.74 19.76
CA GLY A 352 14.73 -1.46 19.98
C GLY A 352 14.44 -0.69 21.28
N ASP A 353 13.60 -1.19 22.19
CA ASP A 353 13.14 -0.46 23.37
C ASP A 353 13.75 -0.98 24.69
N LEU A 354 13.38 -0.35 25.80
CA LEU A 354 13.62 -0.84 27.15
C LEU A 354 12.67 -2.01 27.47
N SER A 355 13.03 -2.83 28.46
CA SER A 355 12.09 -3.79 29.06
C SER A 355 10.98 -3.06 29.81
N ARG A 356 9.95 -2.61 29.09
CA ARG A 356 8.79 -1.89 29.60
C ARG A 356 7.52 -2.24 28.84
N ILE A 357 6.38 -2.02 29.49
CA ILE A 357 5.06 -2.07 28.85
C ILE A 357 4.32 -0.75 29.12
N PHE A 358 3.33 -0.44 28.29
CA PHE A 358 2.53 0.78 28.36
C PHE A 358 1.09 0.44 28.76
N ALA A 359 0.45 1.28 29.56
CA ALA A 359 -1.01 1.28 29.71
C ALA A 359 -1.63 2.34 28.81
N ILE A 360 -2.68 1.95 28.10
CA ILE A 360 -3.45 2.79 27.18
C ILE A 360 -4.89 2.89 27.71
N ASP A 361 -5.45 4.10 27.76
CA ASP A 361 -6.88 4.30 28.04
C ASP A 361 -7.70 3.90 26.81
N SER A 362 -8.56 2.89 26.96
CA SER A 362 -9.38 2.36 25.87
C SER A 362 -10.56 3.25 25.50
N THR A 363 -10.72 4.43 26.11
CA THR A 363 -11.77 5.41 25.80
C THR A 363 -11.32 6.51 24.86
N ASP A 364 -10.03 6.87 24.87
CA ASP A 364 -9.45 7.92 24.03
C ASP A 364 -8.09 7.59 23.40
N ALA A 365 -7.55 6.39 23.66
CA ALA A 365 -6.25 5.89 23.18
C ALA A 365 -5.02 6.64 23.74
N SER A 366 -5.16 7.41 24.83
CA SER A 366 -4.02 8.05 25.48
C SER A 366 -3.14 7.03 26.21
N VAL A 367 -1.82 7.23 26.19
CA VAL A 367 -0.90 6.45 27.03
C VAL A 367 -0.90 7.04 28.44
N ILE A 368 -1.33 6.23 29.43
CA ILE A 368 -1.63 6.69 30.80
C ILE A 368 -0.63 6.22 31.87
N ALA A 369 0.24 5.26 31.54
CA ALA A 369 1.37 4.87 32.39
C ALA A 369 2.42 4.05 31.62
N GLU A 370 3.64 4.07 32.13
CA GLU A 370 4.73 3.19 31.71
C GLU A 370 5.20 2.28 32.85
N PHE A 371 5.40 1.01 32.55
CA PHE A 371 5.84 0.02 33.52
C PHE A 371 7.16 -0.60 33.10
N GLY A 372 8.25 -0.23 33.77
CA GLY A 372 9.52 -0.96 33.61
C GLY A 372 9.40 -2.38 34.17
N ILE A 373 9.88 -3.39 33.45
CA ILE A 373 9.80 -4.80 33.83
C ILE A 373 11.17 -5.27 34.35
N SER A 374 11.33 -5.25 35.68
CA SER A 374 12.57 -5.68 36.32
C SER A 374 12.71 -7.20 36.28
N GLY A 375 13.86 -7.67 35.79
CA GLY A 375 14.22 -9.09 35.71
C GLY A 375 13.84 -9.76 34.39
N ALA A 376 13.20 -9.02 33.47
CA ALA A 376 13.10 -9.38 32.07
C ALA A 376 14.18 -8.65 31.27
N ASP A 377 14.54 -9.23 30.14
CA ASP A 377 15.28 -8.52 29.11
C ASP A 377 14.35 -8.29 27.90
N HIS A 378 14.58 -7.21 27.16
CA HIS A 378 13.86 -6.88 25.92
C HIS A 378 14.80 -7.11 24.76
N TYR A 379 14.55 -8.18 24.00
CA TYR A 379 15.32 -8.52 22.82
C TYR A 379 14.46 -8.43 21.56
N ASP A 380 13.35 -9.16 21.56
CA ASP A 380 12.39 -9.21 20.45
C ASP A 380 11.04 -9.63 21.04
N TRP A 381 10.34 -8.66 21.64
CA TRP A 381 9.10 -8.93 22.36
C TRP A 381 7.93 -8.91 21.39
N GLU A 382 7.32 -10.05 21.15
CA GLU A 382 6.39 -10.18 20.04
C GLU A 382 4.93 -9.93 20.47
N ASP A 383 4.49 -10.53 21.59
CA ASP A 383 3.09 -10.44 22.00
C ASP A 383 2.91 -10.45 23.52
N ILE A 384 1.75 -9.97 23.95
CA ILE A 384 1.35 -9.78 25.35
C ILE A 384 -0.07 -10.30 25.57
N ALA A 385 -0.26 -11.03 26.66
CA ALA A 385 -1.56 -11.62 26.99
C ALA A 385 -1.88 -11.51 28.47
N MET A 386 -3.17 -11.55 28.80
CA MET A 386 -3.62 -11.66 30.19
C MET A 386 -3.88 -13.12 30.56
N GLY A 387 -3.48 -13.52 31.76
CA GLY A 387 -3.71 -14.86 32.28
C GLY A 387 -3.78 -14.92 33.81
N PRO A 388 -4.14 -16.07 34.39
CA PRO A 388 -4.11 -16.26 35.83
C PRO A 388 -2.68 -16.37 36.37
N CYS A 389 -2.39 -15.67 37.46
CA CYS A 389 -1.21 -15.93 38.27
C CYS A 389 -1.34 -17.28 39.02
N PRO A 390 -0.23 -17.83 39.60
CA PRO A 390 -0.29 -19.04 40.42
C PRO A 390 -1.25 -18.96 41.61
N ASP A 391 -1.38 -17.76 42.21
CA ASP A 391 -2.31 -17.46 43.30
C ASP A 391 -3.73 -17.09 42.81
N LYS A 392 -4.01 -17.31 41.51
CA LYS A 392 -5.27 -16.99 40.81
C LYS A 392 -5.60 -15.49 40.73
N SER A 393 -4.68 -14.59 41.08
CA SER A 393 -4.81 -13.18 40.70
C SER A 393 -4.56 -13.00 39.19
N SER A 394 -4.63 -11.77 38.69
CA SER A 394 -4.37 -11.48 37.28
C SER A 394 -2.88 -11.20 37.02
N CYS A 395 -2.36 -11.78 35.94
CA CYS A 395 -0.99 -11.64 35.48
C CYS A 395 -0.94 -11.20 34.02
N ILE A 396 0.07 -10.40 33.71
CA ILE A 396 0.47 -10.04 32.36
C ILE A 396 1.58 -11.02 31.93
N TYR A 397 1.41 -11.61 30.77
CA TYR A 397 2.35 -12.53 30.13
C TYR A 397 2.97 -11.82 28.93
N ILE A 398 4.28 -11.93 28.77
CA ILE A 398 5.05 -11.24 27.72
C ILE A 398 5.92 -12.28 27.02
N ALA A 399 5.80 -12.39 25.71
CA ALA A 399 6.61 -13.27 24.88
C ALA A 399 7.84 -12.55 24.33
N ASP A 400 9.02 -13.06 24.64
CA ASP A 400 10.31 -12.68 24.06
C ASP A 400 10.76 -13.86 23.20
N ALA A 401 10.19 -13.93 22.00
CA ALA A 401 10.15 -15.12 21.15
C ALA A 401 10.40 -14.83 19.65
N GLY A 402 10.78 -13.60 19.32
CA GLY A 402 11.12 -13.18 17.97
C GLY A 402 12.42 -13.77 17.40
N LEU A 403 12.81 -13.30 16.22
CA LEU A 403 13.95 -13.70 15.38
C LEU A 403 15.33 -13.49 16.03
N ASN A 404 15.61 -14.26 17.08
CA ASN A 404 16.80 -14.07 17.91
C ASN A 404 17.95 -15.06 17.59
N HIS A 405 18.90 -14.63 16.74
CA HIS A 405 20.10 -15.41 16.41
C HIS A 405 21.12 -15.56 17.57
N HIS A 406 20.89 -14.91 18.71
CA HIS A 406 21.86 -14.78 19.81
C HIS A 406 21.47 -15.52 21.11
N ARG A 407 20.24 -16.06 21.20
CA ARG A 407 19.76 -16.81 22.38
C ARG A 407 19.36 -18.24 21.98
N PRO A 408 19.75 -19.27 22.76
CA PRO A 408 19.44 -20.66 22.41
C PRO A 408 17.99 -21.06 22.75
N VAL A 409 17.22 -20.19 23.42
CA VAL A 409 15.87 -20.46 23.92
C VAL A 409 15.03 -19.18 23.85
N ASN A 410 13.72 -19.35 23.66
CA ASN A 410 12.73 -18.29 23.77
C ASN A 410 12.27 -18.15 25.23
N MET A 411 11.72 -17.00 25.58
CA MET A 411 11.30 -16.70 26.95
C MET A 411 9.83 -16.24 26.98
N ILE A 412 9.09 -16.70 27.98
CA ILE A 412 7.83 -16.08 28.40
C ILE A 412 8.05 -15.53 29.81
N TYR A 413 7.83 -14.22 29.98
CA TYR A 413 7.86 -13.58 31.29
C TYR A 413 6.45 -13.48 31.84
N ARG A 414 6.33 -13.55 33.17
CA ARG A 414 5.06 -13.34 33.87
C ARG A 414 5.23 -12.32 34.97
N VAL A 415 4.38 -11.30 34.99
CA VAL A 415 4.35 -10.25 36.00
C VAL A 415 2.93 -10.06 36.55
N ARG A 416 2.80 -9.74 37.84
CA ARG A 416 1.48 -9.46 38.41
C ARG A 416 0.92 -8.18 37.82
N GLU A 417 -0.37 -8.20 37.49
CA GLU A 417 -1.07 -6.98 37.09
C GLU A 417 -1.04 -5.96 38.24
N PRO A 418 -0.62 -4.70 37.99
CA PRO A 418 -0.41 -3.75 39.08
C PRO A 418 -1.74 -3.33 39.72
N GLY A 419 -1.73 -3.06 41.02
CA GLY A 419 -2.92 -2.55 41.72
C GLY A 419 -3.24 -1.08 41.45
N ALA A 420 -2.34 -0.34 40.77
CA ALA A 420 -2.53 1.07 40.43
C ALA A 420 -1.87 1.37 39.07
N ILE A 421 -2.55 2.19 38.26
CA ILE A 421 -2.02 2.68 36.98
C ILE A 421 -1.29 3.99 37.21
N ARG A 422 0.04 3.92 37.13
CA ARG A 422 1.00 5.03 37.19
C ARG A 422 2.37 4.48 36.84
N ASP A 423 3.28 5.37 36.48
CA ASP A 423 4.66 5.00 36.22
C ASP A 423 5.28 4.29 37.43
N GLN A 424 5.80 3.09 37.20
CA GLN A 424 6.47 2.28 38.21
C GLN A 424 7.24 1.13 37.59
N THR A 425 8.03 0.44 38.41
CA THR A 425 8.67 -0.81 38.01
C THR A 425 7.87 -1.99 38.55
N LEU A 426 7.57 -2.95 37.68
CA LEU A 426 6.99 -4.24 38.04
C LEU A 426 8.10 -5.31 37.99
N THR A 427 8.15 -6.18 38.98
CA THR A 427 9.14 -7.28 39.01
C THR A 427 8.49 -8.54 38.50
N ILE A 428 9.16 -9.24 37.57
CA ILE A 428 8.68 -10.55 37.11
C ILE A 428 8.52 -11.50 38.32
N ILE A 429 7.46 -12.31 38.28
CA ILE A 429 7.26 -13.35 39.29
C ILE A 429 7.81 -14.69 38.82
N ASP A 430 7.84 -14.92 37.50
CA ASP A 430 8.42 -16.11 36.88
C ASP A 430 8.92 -15.80 35.47
N LYS A 431 9.82 -16.66 34.97
CA LYS A 431 10.23 -16.74 33.56
C LYS A 431 10.23 -18.19 33.10
N LEU A 432 9.80 -18.43 31.87
CA LEU A 432 9.71 -19.76 31.26
C LEU A 432 10.59 -19.82 30.01
N PRO A 433 11.77 -20.45 30.08
CA PRO A 433 12.54 -20.77 28.89
C PRO A 433 11.87 -21.93 28.15
N PHE A 434 11.72 -21.80 26.82
CA PHE A 434 11.22 -22.89 25.98
C PHE A 434 11.96 -22.98 24.64
N ILE A 435 11.89 -24.15 24.04
CA ILE A 435 12.40 -24.47 22.70
C ILE A 435 11.31 -25.16 21.89
N TRP A 436 11.35 -24.97 20.58
CA TRP A 436 10.41 -25.53 19.61
C TRP A 436 11.06 -25.57 18.23
N THR A 437 10.35 -26.01 17.21
CA THR A 437 10.90 -26.22 15.86
C THR A 437 10.98 -24.95 15.02
N GLU A 438 10.21 -23.93 15.39
CA GLU A 438 10.10 -22.69 14.63
C GLU A 438 11.16 -21.68 15.06
N VAL A 439 11.59 -20.86 14.12
CA VAL A 439 12.61 -19.83 14.34
C VAL A 439 12.03 -18.64 15.09
N ASP A 440 10.74 -18.35 14.88
CA ASP A 440 10.11 -17.10 15.25
C ASP A 440 8.70 -17.36 15.79
N GLY A 441 8.39 -16.76 16.94
CA GLY A 441 7.16 -16.95 17.69
C GLY A 441 6.50 -15.62 17.96
N GLN A 442 5.45 -15.35 17.19
CA GLN A 442 4.93 -14.01 17.02
C GLN A 442 3.64 -13.78 17.80
N THR A 443 2.90 -14.84 18.12
CA THR A 443 1.62 -14.73 18.82
C THR A 443 1.60 -15.56 20.08
N LEU A 444 1.25 -14.93 21.19
CA LEU A 444 1.10 -15.56 22.49
C LEU A 444 -0.37 -15.58 22.91
N LEU A 445 -0.91 -16.77 23.11
CA LEU A 445 -2.26 -16.98 23.62
C LEU A 445 -2.20 -17.57 25.03
N VAL A 446 -3.01 -17.07 25.95
CA VAL A 446 -3.08 -17.59 27.32
C VAL A 446 -4.53 -17.83 27.73
N ASP A 447 -4.85 -19.05 28.12
CA ASP A 447 -6.20 -19.41 28.52
C ASP A 447 -6.52 -19.08 30.00
N ASN A 448 -7.76 -19.33 30.41
CA ASN A 448 -8.21 -19.10 31.78
C ASN A 448 -7.71 -20.14 32.82
N HIS A 449 -7.04 -21.21 32.39
CA HIS A 449 -6.31 -22.15 33.23
C HIS A 449 -4.82 -21.80 33.37
N GLY A 450 -4.32 -20.91 32.52
CA GLY A 450 -2.92 -20.49 32.44
C GLY A 450 -2.08 -21.36 31.51
N ASP A 451 -2.72 -22.20 30.69
CA ASP A 451 -2.10 -22.87 29.57
C ASP A 451 -1.79 -21.84 28.48
N MET A 452 -0.63 -21.99 27.85
CA MET A 452 -0.11 -21.04 26.87
C MET A 452 -0.02 -21.70 25.51
N TYR A 453 -0.18 -20.91 24.45
CA TYR A 453 0.03 -21.35 23.09
C TYR A 453 0.86 -20.33 22.35
N MET A 454 1.89 -20.80 21.66
CA MET A 454 2.78 -19.97 20.84
C MET A 454 2.50 -20.28 19.37
N VAL A 455 2.42 -19.25 18.53
CA VAL A 455 2.20 -19.40 17.09
C VAL A 455 3.35 -18.77 16.32
N SER A 456 3.87 -19.45 15.30
CA SER A 456 4.87 -18.89 14.42
C SER A 456 4.26 -18.01 13.33
N ASN A 457 5.01 -16.99 12.89
CA ASN A 457 4.71 -16.35 11.62
C ASN A 457 5.04 -17.28 10.46
N VAL A 458 4.33 -17.09 9.36
CA VAL A 458 4.50 -17.88 8.15
C VAL A 458 4.16 -17.04 6.94
N ASN A 459 4.87 -17.25 5.85
CA ASN A 459 4.42 -16.77 4.55
C ASN A 459 3.52 -17.85 3.93
N GLY A 460 2.24 -17.54 3.64
CA GLY A 460 1.30 -18.50 3.06
C GLY A 460 0.34 -19.20 4.05
N GLY A 461 0.31 -18.79 5.32
CA GLY A 461 -0.74 -19.14 6.30
C GLY A 461 -0.70 -20.50 7.00
N LYS A 462 0.41 -21.24 6.95
CA LYS A 462 0.58 -22.50 7.68
C LYS A 462 1.23 -22.34 9.08
N GLY A 463 0.83 -21.35 9.86
CA GLY A 463 1.48 -21.04 11.14
C GLY A 463 1.48 -22.27 12.04
N LEU A 464 2.59 -22.57 12.71
CA LEU A 464 2.63 -23.68 13.65
C LEU A 464 2.19 -23.17 15.02
N MET A 465 1.12 -23.72 15.57
CA MET A 465 0.69 -23.47 16.94
C MET A 465 1.16 -24.62 17.83
N VAL A 466 1.85 -24.29 18.92
CA VAL A 466 2.26 -25.26 19.95
C VAL A 466 1.58 -25.01 21.28
N HIS A 467 1.32 -26.08 22.04
CA HIS A 467 0.83 -25.99 23.42
C HIS A 467 1.99 -26.05 24.43
N ILE A 468 1.97 -25.11 25.38
CA ILE A 468 2.87 -25.03 26.51
C ILE A 468 2.02 -25.08 27.79
N PRO A 469 2.06 -26.18 28.56
CA PRO A 469 1.15 -26.36 29.67
C PRO A 469 1.49 -25.43 30.85
N SER A 470 0.48 -25.05 31.63
CA SER A 470 0.65 -24.24 32.85
C SER A 470 1.59 -24.89 33.89
N SER A 471 1.86 -26.20 33.79
CA SER A 471 2.84 -26.90 34.62
C SER A 471 4.29 -26.75 34.16
N ALA A 472 4.56 -26.08 33.03
CA ALA A 472 5.91 -25.89 32.50
C ALA A 472 6.74 -24.90 33.33
N TRP A 473 6.08 -24.01 34.09
CA TRP A 473 6.73 -23.05 34.99
C TRP A 473 7.55 -23.75 36.09
N GLY A 474 8.62 -23.09 36.55
CA GLY A 474 9.45 -23.54 37.67
C GLY A 474 10.49 -24.61 37.34
N SER A 475 10.59 -25.05 36.07
CA SER A 475 11.67 -25.93 35.61
C SER A 475 13.01 -25.21 35.48
N THR A 476 14.11 -25.92 35.75
CA THR A 476 15.47 -25.42 35.51
C THR A 476 15.97 -25.70 34.09
N THR A 477 15.33 -26.63 33.39
CA THR A 477 15.59 -26.92 31.97
C THR A 477 14.51 -26.30 31.10
N PRO A 478 14.85 -25.79 29.90
CA PRO A 478 13.87 -25.27 28.95
C PRO A 478 12.78 -26.30 28.64
N PHE A 479 11.53 -25.85 28.55
CA PHE A 479 10.43 -26.69 28.10
C PHE A 479 10.55 -26.96 26.60
N ASN A 480 10.43 -28.21 26.18
CA ASN A 480 10.46 -28.57 24.76
C ASN A 480 9.04 -28.72 24.22
N ALA A 481 8.57 -27.71 23.49
CA ALA A 481 7.22 -27.67 22.94
C ALA A 481 7.15 -28.45 21.62
N THR A 482 6.50 -29.62 21.67
CA THR A 482 6.41 -30.56 20.55
C THR A 482 4.98 -30.92 20.14
N SER A 483 3.99 -30.61 20.97
CA SER A 483 2.58 -30.79 20.64
C SER A 483 2.14 -29.62 19.78
N SER A 484 1.96 -29.86 18.47
CA SER A 484 1.78 -28.81 17.47
C SER A 484 0.72 -29.13 16.43
N VAL A 485 0.02 -28.11 15.94
CA VAL A 485 -0.86 -28.17 14.76
C VAL A 485 -0.56 -26.99 13.84
N HIS A 486 -0.96 -27.08 12.57
CA HIS A 486 -0.87 -25.95 11.65
C HIS A 486 -2.22 -25.22 11.62
N LEU A 487 -2.18 -23.89 11.67
CA LEU A 487 -3.37 -23.07 11.48
C LEU A 487 -3.98 -23.34 10.10
N ASN A 488 -5.30 -23.40 10.04
CA ASN A 488 -6.05 -23.48 8.79
C ASN A 488 -6.41 -22.08 8.27
N ILE A 489 -5.38 -21.27 8.04
CA ILE A 489 -5.49 -19.91 7.49
C ILE A 489 -4.66 -19.76 6.22
N THR A 490 -4.82 -18.65 5.51
CA THR A 490 -3.99 -18.32 4.33
C THR A 490 -3.70 -16.84 4.37
N THR A 491 -2.42 -16.50 4.26
CA THR A 491 -1.94 -15.13 4.37
C THR A 491 -0.87 -14.88 3.30
N HIS A 492 -0.71 -13.62 2.89
CA HIS A 492 0.28 -13.21 1.90
C HIS A 492 1.46 -12.43 2.51
N HIS A 493 1.49 -12.34 3.85
CA HIS A 493 2.50 -11.63 4.63
C HIS A 493 3.20 -12.62 5.55
N HIS A 494 4.23 -12.17 6.27
CA HIS A 494 4.90 -12.98 7.28
C HIS A 494 4.18 -12.81 8.64
N ASP A 495 3.04 -13.48 8.81
CA ASP A 495 2.13 -13.33 9.94
C ASP A 495 1.50 -14.72 10.29
N PRO A 496 0.66 -14.90 11.34
CA PRO A 496 0.05 -13.92 12.24
C PRO A 496 1.02 -13.22 13.19
N GLY A 497 0.64 -12.03 13.67
CA GLY A 497 1.44 -11.18 14.57
C GLY A 497 0.91 -11.06 16.00
N ALA A 498 -0.38 -11.32 16.26
CA ALA A 498 -0.90 -11.41 17.63
C ALA A 498 -2.19 -12.22 17.71
N GLY A 499 -2.67 -12.46 18.92
CA GLY A 499 -3.93 -13.13 19.14
C GLY A 499 -4.37 -13.06 20.60
N ASP A 500 -5.61 -13.44 20.87
CA ASP A 500 -6.11 -13.50 22.24
C ASP A 500 -7.20 -14.57 22.41
N ILE A 501 -7.24 -15.17 23.60
CA ILE A 501 -8.28 -16.10 24.03
C ILE A 501 -9.25 -15.33 24.92
N SER A 502 -10.56 -15.47 24.67
CA SER A 502 -11.58 -14.78 25.45
C SER A 502 -11.44 -15.09 26.94
N PRO A 503 -11.80 -14.16 27.85
CA PRO A 503 -11.66 -14.38 29.30
C PRO A 503 -12.34 -15.66 29.83
N ASP A 504 -13.37 -16.15 29.14
CA ASP A 504 -14.07 -17.39 29.46
C ASP A 504 -13.50 -18.66 28.78
N GLY A 505 -12.51 -18.52 27.88
CA GLY A 505 -11.84 -19.60 27.16
C GLY A 505 -12.63 -20.16 25.97
N THR A 506 -13.77 -19.57 25.62
CA THR A 506 -14.69 -20.15 24.62
C THR A 506 -14.49 -19.63 23.20
N GLU A 507 -13.70 -18.58 23.02
CA GLU A 507 -13.46 -17.95 21.73
C GLU A 507 -11.99 -17.57 21.58
N LEU A 508 -11.49 -17.63 20.34
CA LEU A 508 -10.10 -17.34 19.98
C LEU A 508 -10.09 -16.36 18.81
N ILE A 509 -9.24 -15.34 18.87
CA ILE A 509 -8.94 -14.46 17.74
C ILE A 509 -7.44 -14.44 17.44
N ILE A 510 -7.11 -14.36 16.16
CA ILE A 510 -5.72 -14.23 15.68
C ILE A 510 -5.68 -13.12 14.61
N LYS A 511 -4.75 -12.18 14.78
CA LYS A 511 -4.48 -11.07 13.86
C LYS A 511 -3.38 -11.46 12.87
N ALA A 512 -3.74 -11.38 11.60
CA ALA A 512 -2.81 -11.28 10.49
C ALA A 512 -2.87 -9.84 9.94
N ARG A 513 -1.89 -9.42 9.14
CA ARG A 513 -1.72 -8.01 8.74
C ARG A 513 -2.99 -7.38 8.19
N ASN A 514 -3.69 -8.13 7.33
CA ASN A 514 -4.94 -7.72 6.69
C ASN A 514 -6.15 -8.59 7.06
N HIS A 515 -6.08 -9.38 8.13
CA HIS A 515 -7.19 -10.28 8.51
C HIS A 515 -7.28 -10.41 10.03
N VAL A 516 -8.49 -10.64 10.54
CA VAL A 516 -8.69 -11.14 11.90
C VAL A 516 -9.49 -12.42 11.80
N TYR A 517 -8.91 -13.52 12.25
CA TYR A 517 -9.54 -14.84 12.24
C TYR A 517 -10.14 -15.13 13.60
N TYR A 518 -11.31 -15.76 13.61
CA TYR A 518 -12.08 -16.06 14.81
C TYR A 518 -12.52 -17.52 14.81
N TRP A 519 -12.42 -18.15 15.98
CA TRP A 519 -12.92 -19.48 16.25
C TRP A 519 -13.77 -19.51 17.52
N LYS A 520 -14.78 -20.38 17.51
CA LYS A 520 -15.38 -20.88 18.74
C LYS A 520 -14.62 -22.11 19.17
N VAL A 521 -14.28 -22.17 20.45
CA VAL A 521 -13.51 -23.24 21.05
C VAL A 521 -14.45 -24.10 21.89
N GLN A 522 -14.37 -25.42 21.73
CA GLN A 522 -15.09 -26.37 22.57
C GLN A 522 -14.14 -27.07 23.51
N ASN A 523 -14.53 -27.19 24.78
CA ASN A 523 -13.78 -27.91 25.81
C ASN A 523 -12.33 -27.43 26.00
N ASN A 524 -12.06 -26.14 25.73
CA ASN A 524 -10.71 -25.54 25.76
C ASN A 524 -9.70 -26.26 24.84
N ASP A 525 -10.17 -26.89 23.76
CA ASP A 525 -9.32 -27.55 22.77
C ASP A 525 -8.96 -26.59 21.63
N TYR A 526 -8.01 -25.70 21.91
CA TYR A 526 -7.59 -24.66 20.98
C TYR A 526 -6.84 -25.21 19.76
N LEU A 527 -6.05 -26.29 19.94
CA LEU A 527 -5.33 -26.92 18.83
C LEU A 527 -6.32 -27.48 17.79
N SER A 528 -7.33 -28.23 18.22
CA SER A 528 -8.36 -28.72 17.30
C SER A 528 -9.18 -27.58 16.68
N ALA A 529 -9.40 -26.48 17.41
CA ALA A 529 -10.16 -25.35 16.90
C ALA A 529 -9.46 -24.69 15.70
N VAL A 530 -8.15 -24.41 15.79
CA VAL A 530 -7.40 -23.72 14.71
C VAL A 530 -7.18 -24.58 13.47
N GLU A 531 -7.34 -25.90 13.58
CA GLU A 531 -7.34 -26.81 12.41
C GLU A 531 -8.63 -26.70 11.59
N THR A 532 -9.71 -26.13 12.16
CA THR A 532 -10.95 -25.85 11.43
C THR A 532 -10.88 -24.50 10.71
N PRO A 533 -11.58 -24.34 9.57
CA PRO A 533 -11.62 -23.05 8.89
C PRO A 533 -12.16 -21.93 9.80
N PRO A 534 -11.46 -20.79 9.95
CA PRO A 534 -11.94 -19.68 10.76
C PRO A 534 -13.18 -18.99 10.17
N ILE A 535 -13.84 -18.22 11.03
CA ILE A 535 -14.67 -17.09 10.56
C ILE A 535 -13.76 -15.87 10.53
N GLU A 536 -13.67 -15.21 9.38
CA GLU A 536 -12.98 -13.92 9.31
C GLU A 536 -13.91 -12.81 9.83
N ILE A 537 -13.44 -12.05 10.80
CA ILE A 537 -14.18 -10.94 11.43
C ILE A 537 -13.64 -9.58 10.95
N PRO A 538 -14.42 -8.50 11.07
CA PRO A 538 -14.04 -7.17 10.59
C PRO A 538 -12.66 -6.71 11.08
N HIS A 539 -11.97 -5.95 10.26
CA HIS A 539 -10.77 -5.24 10.66
C HIS A 539 -10.71 -3.92 9.88
N ASN A 540 -9.86 -3.01 10.33
CA ASN A 540 -9.55 -1.78 9.60
C ASN A 540 -8.18 -1.96 8.94
N SER A 541 -7.97 -1.38 7.76
CA SER A 541 -6.65 -1.39 7.13
C SER A 541 -5.68 -0.57 7.98
N GLU A 542 -4.59 -1.22 8.36
CA GLU A 542 -3.53 -0.75 9.24
C GLU A 542 -2.19 -0.83 8.47
N ARG A 543 -1.20 0.00 8.82
CA ARG A 543 0.08 0.04 8.08
C ARG A 543 0.86 -1.27 8.31
N LEU A 544 0.93 -1.67 9.57
CA LEU A 544 1.53 -2.89 10.12
C LEU A 544 0.61 -3.33 11.25
N GLY A 545 -0.55 -3.88 10.88
CA GLY A 545 -1.59 -4.23 11.85
C GLY A 545 -1.25 -5.54 12.53
N GLU A 546 -0.63 -5.47 13.70
CA GLU A 546 -0.06 -6.63 14.37
C GLU A 546 -0.72 -6.95 15.70
N ALA A 547 -1.36 -5.99 16.39
CA ALA A 547 -1.91 -6.21 17.72
C ALA A 547 -3.43 -6.45 17.73
N VAL A 548 -3.89 -7.39 18.56
CA VAL A 548 -5.33 -7.63 18.82
C VAL A 548 -5.57 -8.13 20.24
N CYS A 549 -6.68 -7.72 20.86
CA CYS A 549 -7.13 -8.33 22.12
C CYS A 549 -8.64 -8.29 22.29
N TRP A 550 -9.18 -9.19 23.12
CA TRP A 550 -10.54 -9.06 23.63
C TRP A 550 -10.63 -7.89 24.62
N ASP A 551 -11.83 -7.33 24.78
CA ASP A 551 -12.12 -6.51 25.94
C ASP A 551 -12.24 -7.36 27.21
N VAL A 552 -12.20 -6.73 28.38
CA VAL A 552 -12.23 -7.41 29.69
C VAL A 552 -13.42 -8.37 29.86
N ASN A 553 -14.51 -8.16 29.12
CA ASN A 553 -15.71 -8.98 29.19
C ASN A 553 -15.77 -10.08 28.10
N GLY A 554 -14.81 -10.13 27.17
CA GLY A 554 -14.86 -11.03 25.99
C GLY A 554 -15.94 -10.66 24.98
N THR A 555 -16.53 -9.47 25.10
CA THR A 555 -17.69 -9.07 24.29
C THR A 555 -17.28 -8.37 23.02
N ASN A 556 -16.24 -7.54 23.06
CA ASN A 556 -15.73 -6.74 21.95
C ASN A 556 -14.24 -7.04 21.79
N TYR A 557 -13.61 -6.62 20.70
CA TYR A 557 -12.15 -6.67 20.57
C TYR A 557 -11.59 -5.33 20.11
N TYR A 558 -10.29 -5.15 20.33
CA TYR A 558 -9.52 -4.00 19.90
C TYR A 558 -8.40 -4.42 18.95
N THR A 559 -8.01 -3.53 18.05
CA THR A 559 -6.79 -3.66 17.25
C THR A 559 -5.94 -2.40 17.37
N LEU A 560 -4.63 -2.59 17.26
CA LEU A 560 -3.63 -1.53 17.21
C LEU A 560 -2.56 -1.91 16.16
N SER A 561 -1.81 -0.93 15.69
CA SER A 561 -0.81 -1.08 14.63
C SER A 561 0.47 -0.37 15.02
N GLU A 562 1.59 -0.80 14.44
CA GLU A 562 2.82 -0.01 14.56
C GLU A 562 2.72 1.36 13.89
N GLY A 563 3.60 2.24 14.34
CA GLY A 563 3.81 3.56 13.81
C GLY A 563 3.30 4.67 14.72
N ARG A 564 3.87 5.86 14.53
CA ARG A 564 3.50 7.05 15.29
C ARG A 564 2.05 7.45 15.02
N HIS A 565 1.33 7.77 16.09
CA HIS A 565 -0.10 8.09 16.05
C HIS A 565 -0.98 6.97 15.51
N ALA A 566 -0.62 5.72 15.80
CA ALA A 566 -1.43 4.57 15.43
C ALA A 566 -2.86 4.69 16.01
N PRO A 567 -3.90 4.46 15.19
CA PRO A 567 -5.27 4.46 15.66
C PRO A 567 -5.60 3.20 16.45
N LEU A 568 -6.21 3.36 17.62
CA LEU A 568 -6.85 2.27 18.35
C LEU A 568 -8.27 2.07 17.80
N TYR A 569 -8.58 0.87 17.32
CA TYR A 569 -9.92 0.53 16.85
C TYR A 569 -10.63 -0.38 17.83
N LYS A 570 -11.95 -0.19 17.98
CA LYS A 570 -12.85 -1.06 18.74
C LYS A 570 -13.89 -1.68 17.82
N PHE A 571 -14.14 -2.97 17.97
CA PHE A 571 -15.12 -3.71 17.19
C PHE A 571 -16.19 -4.31 18.10
N VAL A 572 -17.42 -3.88 17.90
CA VAL A 572 -18.53 -4.20 18.80
C VAL A 572 -19.26 -5.45 18.33
N ARG A 573 -19.54 -6.38 19.25
CA ARG A 573 -20.37 -7.55 18.93
C ARG A 573 -21.80 -7.13 18.61
N LEU A 574 -22.30 -7.62 17.49
CA LEU A 574 -23.66 -7.39 17.07
C LEU A 574 -24.62 -8.19 17.95
N PRO A 575 -25.80 -7.64 18.28
CA PRO A 575 -26.84 -8.40 18.93
C PRO A 575 -27.15 -9.63 18.07
N SER A 576 -27.20 -10.81 18.68
CA SER A 576 -27.69 -12.02 18.01
C SER A 576 -29.10 -11.73 17.46
N GLY A 577 -29.24 -11.75 16.13
CA GLY A 577 -30.55 -11.63 15.49
C GLY A 577 -31.49 -12.74 15.97
N PRO A 578 -32.81 -12.56 15.88
CA PRO A 578 -33.74 -13.63 16.21
C PRO A 578 -33.41 -14.86 15.35
N ALA A 579 -33.26 -16.02 16.00
CA ALA A 579 -33.08 -17.29 15.31
C ALA A 579 -34.24 -17.47 14.33
N VAL A 580 -33.94 -17.53 13.03
CA VAL A 580 -34.93 -17.91 12.02
C VAL A 580 -35.10 -19.42 12.18
N GLY A 581 -36.15 -19.80 12.92
CA GLY A 581 -36.55 -21.19 13.15
C GLY A 581 -37.26 -21.82 11.96
#